data_AF-A0A940SSK8-F1
#
_entry.id   AF-A0A940SSK8-F1
#
_cell.length_a   1.000
_cell.length_b   1.000
_cell.length_c   1.000
_cell.angle_alpha   90.00
_cell.angle_beta   90.00
_cell.angle_gamma   90.00
#
_symmetry.space_group_name_H-M   'P 1'
#
loop_
_entity.id
_entity.type
_entity.pdbx_description
1 polymer ?
#
loop_
_entity_poly.entity_id
_entity_poly.type
_entity_poly.pdbx_seq_one_letter_code
_entity_poly.pdbx_strand_id
1 'polypeptide(L)'
;MSEFKPIETQEAFDAAIKDRLERAKKTVTDEVKKQYEGWISPDDAKKSADRITELTQQVTDLTAKNAAAELSALRTRIAHETGLPYELADRLRGDDEKAIREDAEAFSKLTAPKPAPSPSYSPEAPVGNATDAAFAALASELNT
;
A
#
# COMPACT_ATOMS: atom_id res chain seq x y z
N MET A 1 11.24 20.68 70.18
CA MET A 1 12.40 19.82 70.49
C MET A 1 11.96 18.87 71.58
N SER A 2 11.85 17.58 71.28
CA SER A 2 11.56 16.57 72.31
C SER A 2 12.75 16.49 73.28
N GLU A 3 12.49 16.56 74.58
CA GLU A 3 13.52 16.35 75.62
C GLU A 3 14.18 14.97 75.45
N PHE A 4 15.51 14.94 75.64
CA PHE A 4 16.27 13.70 75.64
C PHE A 4 15.89 12.86 76.87
N LYS A 5 15.41 11.64 76.63
CA LYS A 5 15.20 10.65 77.69
C LYS A 5 16.35 9.64 77.67
N PRO A 6 17.16 9.55 78.74
CA PRO A 6 18.19 8.52 78.86
C PRO A 6 17.58 7.13 78.75
N ILE A 7 18.28 6.22 78.09
CA ILE A 7 17.89 4.82 78.02
C ILE A 7 18.43 4.13 79.26
N GLU A 8 17.54 3.66 80.14
CA GLU A 8 17.91 3.08 81.44
C GLU A 8 17.94 1.54 81.42
N THR A 9 17.47 0.90 80.34
CA THR A 9 17.41 -0.57 80.20
C THR A 9 17.92 -1.06 78.85
N GLN A 10 18.47 -2.28 78.83
CA GLN A 10 18.92 -2.94 77.60
C GLN A 10 17.76 -3.14 76.62
N GLU A 11 16.57 -3.51 77.12
CA GLU A 11 15.38 -3.69 76.28
C GLU A 11 14.98 -2.40 75.56
N ALA A 12 15.04 -1.24 76.24
CA ALA A 12 14.75 0.05 75.63
C ALA A 12 15.82 0.46 74.61
N PHE A 13 17.09 0.08 74.82
CA PHE A 13 18.17 0.26 73.85
C PHE A 13 17.94 -0.58 72.58
N ASP A 14 17.67 -1.87 72.76
CA ASP A 14 17.45 -2.80 71.65
C ASP A 14 16.22 -2.41 70.83
N ALA A 15 15.14 -1.96 71.48
CA ALA A 15 13.95 -1.43 70.82
C ALA A 15 14.28 -0.16 70.00
N ALA A 16 15.03 0.80 70.56
CA ALA A 16 15.42 2.02 69.86
C ALA A 16 16.32 1.73 68.65
N ILE A 17 17.24 0.75 68.76
CA ILE A 17 18.07 0.30 67.64
C ILE A 17 17.22 -0.37 66.58
N LYS A 18 16.31 -1.27 66.96
CA LYS A 18 15.42 -1.96 66.02
C LYS A 18 14.58 -0.96 65.22
N ASP A 19 13.97 0.00 65.88
CA ASP A 19 13.20 1.08 65.26
C ASP A 19 14.05 1.90 64.27
N ARG A 20 15.30 2.21 64.64
CA ARG A 20 16.23 2.95 63.76
C ARG A 20 16.59 2.13 62.53
N LEU A 21 16.80 0.83 62.70
CA LEU A 21 17.18 -0.10 61.65
C LEU A 21 16.01 -0.33 60.68
N GLU A 22 14.78 -0.41 61.19
CA GLU A 22 13.55 -0.46 60.38
C GLU A 22 13.35 0.82 59.56
N ARG A 23 13.52 2.00 60.17
CA ARG A 23 13.46 3.28 59.44
C ARG A 23 14.51 3.35 58.33
N ALA A 24 15.76 2.96 58.64
CA ALA A 24 16.85 2.96 57.66
C ALA A 24 16.54 2.00 56.50
N LYS A 25 16.09 0.78 56.79
CA LYS A 25 15.67 -0.19 55.77
C LYS A 25 14.55 0.36 54.89
N LYS A 26 13.55 1.00 55.50
CA LYS A 26 12.43 1.59 54.76
C LYS A 26 12.91 2.70 53.82
N THR A 27 13.71 3.65 54.32
CA THR A 27 14.29 4.72 53.50
C THR A 27 15.09 4.16 52.33
N VAL A 28 15.99 3.21 52.58
CA VAL A 28 16.79 2.57 51.52
C VAL A 28 15.90 1.82 50.52
N THR A 29 14.88 1.11 50.99
CA THR A 29 13.95 0.38 50.11
C THR A 29 13.14 1.33 49.23
N ASP A 30 12.64 2.42 49.80
CA ASP A 30 11.85 3.42 49.08
C ASP A 30 12.72 4.17 48.06
N GLU A 31 13.96 4.50 48.41
CA GLU A 31 14.94 5.08 47.48
C GLU A 31 15.25 4.13 46.32
N VAL A 32 15.54 2.86 46.60
CA VAL A 32 15.81 1.86 45.56
C VAL A 32 14.59 1.70 44.66
N LYS A 33 13.38 1.56 45.20
CA LYS A 33 12.16 1.47 44.39
C LYS A 33 12.00 2.68 43.46
N LYS A 34 12.24 3.88 43.97
CA LYS A 34 12.15 5.11 43.19
C LYS A 34 13.24 5.19 42.09
N GLN A 35 14.44 4.71 42.36
CA GLN A 35 15.53 4.70 41.37
C GLN A 35 15.26 3.73 40.20
N TYR A 36 14.55 2.63 40.47
CA TYR A 36 14.24 1.61 39.48
C TYR A 36 12.78 1.67 38.99
N GLU A 37 12.03 2.71 39.34
CA GLU A 37 10.71 2.96 38.75
C GLU A 37 10.84 3.14 37.24
N GLY A 38 10.14 2.29 36.48
CA GLY A 38 10.20 2.29 35.02
C GLY A 38 11.43 1.59 34.43
N TRP A 39 12.30 0.99 35.24
CA TRP A 39 13.36 0.16 34.72
C TRP A 39 12.78 -1.10 34.05
N ILE A 40 13.22 -1.35 32.83
CA ILE A 40 12.88 -2.55 32.06
C ILE A 40 14.16 -3.39 31.92
N SER A 41 14.00 -4.70 32.05
CA SER A 41 15.14 -5.61 31.93
C SER A 41 15.77 -5.53 30.52
N PRO A 42 17.08 -5.77 30.37
CA PRO A 42 17.71 -5.79 29.06
C PRO A 42 17.05 -6.77 28.08
N ASP A 43 16.51 -7.88 28.59
CA ASP A 43 15.83 -8.89 27.76
C ASP A 43 14.46 -8.40 27.29
N ASP A 44 13.70 -7.70 28.14
CA ASP A 44 12.42 -7.12 27.75
C ASP A 44 12.59 -5.91 26.82
N ALA A 45 13.67 -5.13 27.01
CA ALA A 45 14.06 -4.07 26.08
C ALA A 45 14.42 -4.64 24.70
N LYS A 46 15.17 -5.75 24.65
CA LYS A 46 15.47 -6.46 23.39
C LYS A 46 14.21 -6.99 22.71
N LYS A 47 13.33 -7.68 23.43
CA LYS A 47 12.04 -8.14 22.88
C LYS A 47 11.22 -6.99 22.30
N SER A 48 11.20 -5.84 22.99
CA SER A 48 10.51 -4.65 22.53
C SER A 48 11.14 -4.10 21.24
N ALA A 49 12.47 -4.06 21.16
CA ALA A 49 13.20 -3.66 19.97
C ALA A 49 12.95 -4.61 18.79
N ASP A 50 13.02 -5.92 19.00
CA ASP A 50 12.73 -6.94 17.98
C ASP A 50 11.28 -6.84 17.48
N ARG A 51 10.34 -6.57 18.40
CA ARG A 51 8.94 -6.35 18.01
C ARG A 51 8.77 -5.06 17.20
N ILE A 52 9.48 -4.00 17.55
CA ILE A 52 9.47 -2.74 16.80
C ILE A 52 10.03 -2.95 15.40
N THR A 53 11.14 -3.68 15.24
CA THR A 53 11.72 -3.95 13.92
C THR A 53 10.77 -4.79 13.05
N GLU A 54 10.16 -5.83 13.61
CA GLU A 54 9.15 -6.65 12.92
C GLU A 54 7.95 -5.81 12.47
N LEU A 55 7.39 -4.99 13.37
CA LEU A 55 6.25 -4.13 13.05
C LEU A 55 6.61 -3.07 12.02
N THR A 56 7.83 -2.53 12.08
CA THR A 56 8.32 -1.55 11.10
C THR A 56 8.36 -2.18 9.71
N GLN A 57 8.87 -3.41 9.59
CA GLN A 57 8.90 -4.14 8.32
C GLN A 57 7.49 -4.45 7.80
N GLN A 58 6.57 -4.85 8.68
CA GLN A 58 5.18 -5.08 8.29
C GLN A 58 4.50 -3.81 7.78
N VAL A 59 4.74 -2.67 8.43
CA VAL A 59 4.22 -1.38 7.99
C VAL A 59 4.79 -1.01 6.61
N THR A 60 6.09 -1.13 6.39
CA THR A 60 6.69 -0.80 5.08
C THR A 60 6.14 -1.67 3.96
N ASP A 61 6.00 -2.98 4.21
CA ASP A 61 5.49 -3.92 3.22
C ASP A 61 4.00 -3.66 2.90
N LEU A 62 3.19 -3.39 3.92
CA LEU A 62 1.76 -3.06 3.73
C LEU A 62 1.58 -1.72 3.03
N THR A 63 2.37 -0.71 3.37
CA THR A 63 2.32 0.59 2.68
C THR A 63 2.69 0.45 1.20
N ALA A 64 3.72 -0.34 0.87
CA ALA A 64 4.09 -0.59 -0.52
C ALA A 64 2.99 -1.34 -1.30
N LYS A 65 2.37 -2.36 -0.68
CA LYS A 65 1.25 -3.09 -1.28
C LYS A 65 0.03 -2.21 -1.49
N ASN A 66 -0.29 -1.33 -0.54
CA ASN A 66 -1.42 -0.43 -0.67
C ASN A 66 -1.20 0.58 -1.80
N ALA A 67 -0.01 1.19 -1.88
CA ALA A 67 0.34 2.08 -2.98
C ALA A 67 0.26 1.38 -4.35
N ALA A 68 0.75 0.14 -4.45
CA ALA A 68 0.64 -0.65 -5.67
C ALA A 68 -0.82 -0.98 -6.04
N ALA A 69 -1.65 -1.33 -5.06
CA ALA A 69 -3.07 -1.60 -5.26
C ALA A 69 -3.83 -0.33 -5.71
N GLU A 70 -3.58 0.81 -5.06
CA GLU A 70 -4.15 2.11 -5.43
C GLU A 70 -3.79 2.49 -6.87
N LEU A 71 -2.52 2.34 -7.26
CA LEU A 71 -2.08 2.57 -8.64
C LEU A 71 -2.76 1.61 -9.63
N SER A 72 -2.87 0.32 -9.31
CA SER A 72 -3.54 -0.66 -10.19
C SER A 72 -5.02 -0.32 -10.40
N ALA A 73 -5.70 0.14 -9.35
CA ALA A 73 -7.09 0.57 -9.42
C ALA A 73 -7.25 1.85 -10.25
N LEU A 74 -6.33 2.81 -10.10
CA LEU A 74 -6.28 4.01 -10.94
C LEU A 74 -6.07 3.68 -12.41
N ARG A 75 -5.09 2.82 -12.72
CA ARG A 75 -4.82 2.34 -14.09
C ARG A 75 -6.02 1.66 -14.71
N THR A 76 -6.67 0.77 -13.95
CA THR A 76 -7.90 0.08 -14.39
C THR A 76 -9.01 1.07 -14.73
N ARG A 77 -9.24 2.05 -13.85
CA ARG A 77 -10.28 3.07 -14.04
C ARG A 77 -10.00 3.92 -15.28
N ILE A 78 -8.77 4.42 -15.41
CA ILE A 78 -8.35 5.26 -16.54
C ILE A 78 -8.38 4.48 -17.85
N ALA A 79 -7.95 3.22 -17.87
CA ALA A 79 -8.05 2.37 -19.06
C ALA A 79 -9.51 2.26 -19.54
N HIS A 80 -10.44 2.01 -18.62
CA HIS A 80 -11.86 1.99 -18.93
C HIS A 80 -12.38 3.35 -19.44
N GLU A 81 -12.01 4.47 -18.80
CA GLU A 81 -12.40 5.83 -19.22
C GLU A 81 -11.88 6.20 -20.61
N THR A 82 -10.69 5.74 -20.98
CA THR A 82 -10.03 6.04 -22.26
C THR A 82 -10.32 5.03 -23.36
N GLY A 83 -11.16 4.02 -23.08
CA GLY A 83 -11.55 2.99 -24.04
C GLY A 83 -10.47 1.95 -24.32
N LEU A 84 -9.46 1.84 -23.45
CA LEU A 84 -8.45 0.79 -23.50
C LEU A 84 -9.02 -0.52 -22.91
N PRO A 85 -8.77 -1.67 -23.55
CA PRO A 85 -9.08 -2.98 -22.99
C PRO A 85 -8.52 -3.16 -21.58
N TYR A 86 -9.27 -3.83 -20.70
CA TYR A 86 -8.87 -4.11 -19.31
C TYR A 86 -7.48 -4.77 -19.21
N GLU A 87 -7.20 -5.73 -20.09
CA GLU A 87 -5.91 -6.44 -20.18
C GLU A 87 -4.70 -5.53 -20.39
N LEU A 88 -4.93 -4.29 -20.84
CA LEU A 88 -3.90 -3.29 -21.09
C LEU A 88 -3.73 -2.29 -19.94
N ALA A 89 -4.61 -2.29 -18.94
CA ALA A 89 -4.53 -1.37 -17.80
C ALA A 89 -3.19 -1.50 -17.06
N ASP A 90 -2.72 -2.72 -16.84
CA ASP A 90 -1.45 -2.98 -16.16
C ASP A 90 -0.21 -2.46 -16.91
N ARG A 91 -0.35 -2.12 -18.21
CA ARG A 91 0.74 -1.57 -19.03
C ARG A 91 0.86 -0.06 -18.91
N LEU A 92 -0.15 0.62 -18.37
CA LEU A 92 -0.12 2.07 -18.20
C LEU A 92 0.96 2.50 -17.21
N ARG A 93 1.67 3.55 -17.56
CA ARG A 93 2.79 4.12 -16.78
C ARG A 93 2.40 5.46 -16.15
N GLY A 94 3.03 5.75 -15.03
CA GLY A 94 2.80 6.98 -14.25
C GLY A 94 2.64 6.66 -12.77
N ASP A 95 3.01 7.65 -11.95
CA ASP A 95 2.93 7.60 -10.48
C ASP A 95 1.72 8.38 -9.95
N ASP A 96 1.06 9.17 -10.81
CA ASP A 96 -0.06 10.03 -10.50
C ASP A 96 -1.14 9.96 -11.59
N GLU A 97 -2.37 10.36 -11.25
CA GLU A 97 -3.54 10.22 -12.12
C GLU A 97 -3.35 10.92 -13.48
N LYS A 98 -2.69 12.09 -13.48
CA LYS A 98 -2.46 12.87 -14.69
C LYS A 98 -1.52 12.13 -15.65
N ALA A 99 -0.38 11.64 -15.16
CA ALA A 99 0.57 10.90 -15.99
C ALA A 99 -0.05 9.61 -16.56
N ILE A 100 -0.82 8.87 -15.73
CA ILE A 100 -1.50 7.64 -16.16
C ILE A 100 -2.55 7.94 -17.25
N ARG A 101 -3.28 9.06 -17.13
CA ARG A 101 -4.28 9.47 -18.13
C ARG A 101 -3.62 9.89 -19.45
N GLU A 102 -2.55 10.67 -19.39
CA GLU A 102 -1.79 11.05 -20.59
C GLU A 102 -1.22 9.82 -21.32
N ASP A 103 -0.65 8.86 -20.59
CA ASP A 103 -0.14 7.61 -21.15
C ASP A 103 -1.27 6.77 -21.77
N ALA A 104 -2.42 6.67 -21.10
CA ALA A 104 -3.59 5.96 -21.60
C ALA A 104 -4.15 6.59 -22.88
N GLU A 105 -4.24 7.91 -22.96
CA GLU A 105 -4.68 8.61 -24.17
C GLU A 105 -3.69 8.46 -25.34
N ALA A 106 -2.39 8.39 -25.06
CA ALA A 106 -1.39 8.11 -26.09
C ALA A 106 -1.51 6.65 -26.57
N PHE A 107 -1.69 5.73 -25.63
CA PHE A 107 -1.74 4.30 -25.92
C PHE A 107 -3.03 3.88 -26.64
N SER A 108 -4.17 4.46 -26.28
CA SER A 108 -5.45 4.19 -26.93
C SER A 108 -5.42 4.51 -28.43
N LYS A 109 -4.67 5.54 -28.85
CA LYS A 109 -4.48 5.89 -30.27
C LYS A 109 -3.72 4.82 -31.06
N LEU A 110 -2.86 4.04 -30.41
CA LEU A 110 -2.10 2.96 -31.03
C LEU A 110 -2.90 1.66 -31.09
N THR A 111 -3.79 1.43 -30.12
CA THR A 111 -4.58 0.21 -30.00
C THR A 111 -5.98 0.33 -30.60
N ALA A 112 -6.41 1.54 -30.95
CA ALA A 112 -7.71 1.77 -31.57
C ALA A 112 -7.84 0.88 -32.82
N PRO A 113 -8.90 0.07 -32.91
CA PRO A 113 -9.11 -0.76 -34.08
C PRO A 113 -9.24 0.15 -35.30
N LYS A 114 -8.33 -0.03 -36.27
CA LYS A 114 -8.48 0.63 -37.56
C LYS A 114 -9.78 0.10 -38.16
N PRO A 115 -10.74 0.97 -38.55
CA PRO A 115 -11.95 0.50 -39.21
C PRO A 115 -11.50 -0.31 -40.42
N ALA A 116 -11.84 -1.60 -40.42
CA ALA A 116 -11.66 -2.43 -41.60
C ALA A 116 -12.45 -1.75 -42.72
N PRO A 117 -11.85 -1.48 -43.89
CA PRO A 117 -12.63 -0.96 -45.00
C PRO A 117 -13.76 -1.94 -45.26
N SER A 118 -15.00 -1.43 -45.31
CA SER A 118 -16.14 -2.23 -45.69
C SER A 118 -15.80 -2.97 -46.99
N PRO A 119 -16.06 -4.28 -47.10
CA PRO A 119 -15.79 -5.00 -48.33
C PRO A 119 -16.52 -4.28 -49.46
N SER A 120 -15.77 -3.96 -50.52
CA SER A 120 -16.35 -3.36 -51.71
C SER A 120 -17.39 -4.33 -52.26
N TYR A 121 -18.65 -3.90 -52.29
CA TYR A 121 -19.70 -4.69 -52.92
C TYR A 121 -19.34 -4.87 -54.40
N SER A 122 -19.03 -6.10 -54.78
CA SER A 122 -18.85 -6.50 -56.18
C SER A 122 -19.98 -7.47 -56.50
N PRO A 123 -21.03 -7.02 -57.20
CA PRO A 123 -22.07 -7.93 -57.66
C PRO A 123 -21.43 -8.91 -58.65
N GLU A 124 -21.64 -10.21 -58.48
CA GLU A 124 -21.39 -11.16 -59.55
C GLU A 124 -22.20 -10.72 -60.78
N ALA A 125 -21.57 -10.73 -61.95
CA ALA A 125 -22.28 -10.47 -63.20
C ALA A 125 -23.42 -11.49 -63.32
N PRO A 126 -24.64 -11.08 -63.71
CA PRO A 126 -25.74 -12.01 -63.88
C PRO A 126 -25.32 -13.11 -64.85
N VAL A 127 -25.41 -14.37 -64.42
CA VAL A 127 -25.09 -15.54 -65.25
C VAL A 127 -26.23 -15.75 -66.24
N GLY A 128 -26.33 -14.84 -67.22
CA GLY A 128 -27.07 -15.02 -68.46
C GLY A 128 -26.18 -15.67 -69.51
N ASN A 129 -26.75 -16.02 -70.66
CA ASN A 129 -25.97 -16.40 -71.86
C ASN A 129 -24.74 -15.49 -72.05
N ALA A 130 -23.60 -16.09 -72.40
CA ALA A 130 -22.32 -15.39 -72.49
C ALA A 130 -22.35 -14.15 -73.41
N THR A 131 -23.26 -14.13 -74.38
CA THR A 131 -23.48 -12.99 -75.28
C THR A 131 -24.09 -11.78 -74.59
N ASP A 132 -25.12 -11.96 -73.75
CA ASP A 132 -25.82 -10.82 -73.15
C ASP A 132 -25.00 -10.25 -71.98
N ALA A 133 -24.25 -11.10 -71.29
CA ALA A 133 -23.27 -10.68 -70.28
C ALA A 133 -22.14 -9.83 -70.90
N ALA A 134 -21.62 -10.22 -72.06
CA ALA A 134 -20.59 -9.45 -72.78
C ALA A 134 -21.13 -8.11 -73.32
N PHE A 135 -22.37 -8.08 -73.81
CA PHE A 135 -23.01 -6.85 -74.30
C PHE A 135 -23.29 -5.85 -73.18
N ALA A 136 -23.76 -6.33 -72.03
CA ALA A 136 -24.01 -5.49 -70.86
C ALA A 136 -22.71 -4.87 -70.31
N ALA A 137 -21.61 -5.62 -70.32
CA ALA A 137 -20.29 -5.11 -69.91
C ALA A 137 -19.81 -3.98 -70.84
N LEU A 138 -19.85 -4.19 -72.16
CA LEU A 138 -19.47 -3.17 -73.15
C LEU A 138 -20.33 -1.89 -73.05
N ALA A 139 -21.65 -2.06 -72.87
CA ALA A 139 -22.56 -0.92 -72.71
C ALA A 139 -22.27 -0.10 -71.44
N SER A 140 -21.82 -0.75 -70.36
CA SER A 140 -21.43 -0.06 -69.13
C SER A 140 -20.15 0.75 -69.28
N GLU A 141 -19.18 0.29 -70.08
CA GLU A 141 -17.92 1.01 -70.38
C GLU A 141 -18.12 2.20 -71.32
N LEU A 142 -19.18 2.19 -72.13
CA LEU A 142 -19.52 3.28 -73.05
C LEU A 142 -20.32 4.42 -72.39
N ASN A 143 -20.82 4.22 -71.17
CA ASN A 143 -21.68 5.18 -70.46
C ASN A 143 -20.94 5.92 -69.33
N THR A 144 -19.61 5.91 -69.36
CA THR A 144 -18.70 6.75 -68.58
C THR A 144 -17.92 7.67 -69.52
#